data_AF-A0A2D6LIF4-F1
#
_entry.id   AF-A0A2D6LIF4-F1
#
_cell.length_a   1.000
_cell.length_b   1.000
_cell.length_c   1.000
_cell.angle_alpha   90.00
_cell.angle_beta   90.00
_cell.angle_gamma   90.00
#
_symmetry.space_group_name_H-M   'P 1'
#
loop_
_entity.id
_entity.type
_entity.pdbx_description
1 polymer ?
#
loop_
_entity_poly.entity_id
_entity_poly.type
_entity_poly.pdbx_seq_one_letter_code
_entity_poly.pdbx_strand_id
1 'polypeptide(L)'
;MQLKQLYKPRNDKMRLAAFMSGTGSNLRKILEKKGNFEVVMIFTDNEKSNAKKIADENKISYYCNDIREYYQSKGKDRKDMNVRKEYDKETAELLKKHNVDVVVLCGYMSVVTEEICDNYLTLNIHPADLRILDDKGARLYAGCMGAGCIKKVIENNGKELRSSTHIVTAEVDGGAVIMVSAPVKIDNNDERQLLEKLKEQGDWKVYPETVKRLAEGRFWIGEGTVIDLVEEKTLLREGMRKMRENMDDEEVKSKSEAATKRLLELQEYVTAKTVMFYMGINKEVQTNAAISNALASKKKVVIPVSDLDKKCIIPSQLESLDAMRLGAYGIPEPSAMKEVNANEIELIIVPGLAFDEKGNRIGYGLGFFDRFMEKIAGKKIALAYESQIVDMVRTTEHDVAVDKIITEERVIDCGVSR
;
A
#
# COMPACT_ATOMS: atom_id res chain seq x y z
N MET A 1 -7.19 -0.25 -14.01
CA MET A 1 -7.04 1.17 -13.62
C MET A 1 -5.62 1.35 -13.11
N GLN A 2 -4.84 2.28 -13.65
CA GLN A 2 -3.41 2.37 -13.34
C GLN A 2 -3.22 3.16 -12.04
N LEU A 3 -2.86 2.44 -10.97
CA LEU A 3 -2.45 3.06 -9.72
C LEU A 3 -1.04 3.63 -9.87
N LYS A 4 -0.78 4.82 -9.33
CA LYS A 4 0.55 5.40 -9.24
C LYS A 4 1.01 5.41 -7.79
N GLN A 5 2.20 4.89 -7.52
CA GLN A 5 2.78 4.95 -6.18
C GLN A 5 3.07 6.40 -5.81
N LEU A 6 2.64 6.86 -4.63
CA LEU A 6 2.85 8.25 -4.20
C LEU A 6 4.33 8.57 -3.97
N TYR A 7 5.06 7.61 -3.41
CA TYR A 7 6.51 7.71 -3.21
C TYR A 7 7.13 6.34 -3.48
N LYS A 8 8.13 6.29 -4.36
CA LYS A 8 8.90 5.09 -4.65
C LYS A 8 10.13 5.07 -3.74
N PRO A 9 10.22 4.14 -2.76
CA PRO A 9 11.36 4.08 -1.87
C PRO A 9 12.67 3.89 -2.62
N ARG A 10 13.72 4.55 -2.13
CA ARG A 10 15.10 4.41 -2.61
C ARG A 10 15.91 3.63 -1.57
N ASN A 11 17.15 3.31 -1.90
CA ASN A 11 18.08 2.68 -0.94
C ASN A 11 18.38 3.60 0.25
N ASP A 12 18.39 4.92 0.01
CA ASP A 12 18.54 5.92 1.05
C ASP A 12 17.19 6.32 1.68
N LYS A 13 17.25 6.93 2.86
CA LYS A 13 16.08 7.44 3.57
C LYS A 13 15.35 8.51 2.76
N MET A 14 14.02 8.54 2.87
CA MET A 14 13.19 9.62 2.37
C MET A 14 13.51 10.93 3.12
N ARG A 15 13.80 12.00 2.39
CA ARG A 15 14.27 13.28 2.94
C ARG A 15 13.11 14.27 3.04
N LEU A 16 12.81 14.71 4.26
CA LEU A 16 11.67 15.57 4.56
C LEU A 16 12.10 17.01 4.80
N ALA A 17 11.32 17.96 4.28
CA ALA A 17 11.30 19.33 4.78
C ALA A 17 10.05 19.56 5.64
N ALA A 18 10.25 20.03 6.87
CA ALA A 18 9.16 20.32 7.79
C ALA A 18 8.85 21.82 7.81
N PHE A 19 7.64 22.20 7.40
CA PHE A 19 7.19 23.59 7.39
C PHE A 19 6.36 23.87 8.63
N MET A 20 6.63 24.95 9.34
CA MET A 20 5.87 25.30 10.55
C MET A 20 5.88 26.79 10.85
N SER A 21 4.83 27.29 11.52
CA SER A 21 4.71 28.70 11.91
C SER A 21 4.52 28.91 13.42
N GLY A 22 4.48 27.83 14.21
CA GLY A 22 4.06 27.85 15.61
C GLY A 22 4.91 26.97 16.53
N THR A 23 4.25 26.18 17.37
CA THR A 23 4.91 25.41 18.45
C THR A 23 5.70 24.20 17.97
N GLY A 24 5.33 23.64 16.80
CA GLY A 24 5.97 22.47 16.19
C GLY A 24 5.63 21.14 16.87
N SER A 25 4.48 21.03 17.55
CA SER A 25 4.08 19.78 18.25
C SER A 25 4.01 18.57 17.31
N ASN A 26 3.44 18.73 16.11
CA ASN A 26 3.41 17.67 15.09
C ASN A 26 4.81 17.28 14.60
N LEU A 27 5.69 18.27 14.38
CA LEU A 27 7.07 18.01 13.96
C LEU A 27 7.83 17.18 15.01
N ARG A 28 7.69 17.49 16.30
CA ARG A 28 8.32 16.70 17.37
C ARG A 28 7.90 15.22 17.30
N LYS A 29 6.63 14.95 17.03
CA LYS A 29 6.13 13.58 16.89
C LYS A 29 6.60 12.88 15.63
N ILE A 30 6.82 13.61 14.54
CA ILE A 30 7.48 13.06 13.34
C ILE A 30 8.95 12.72 13.65
N LEU A 31 9.68 13.58 14.35
CA LEU A 31 11.09 13.35 14.72
C LEU A 31 11.27 12.16 15.69
N GLU A 32 10.32 11.92 16.59
CA GLU A 32 10.30 10.76 17.49
C GLU A 32 10.03 9.43 16.76
N LYS A 33 9.40 9.48 15.58
CA LYS A 33 8.94 8.29 14.85
C LYS A 33 10.08 7.65 14.06
N LYS A 34 10.39 6.39 14.38
CA LYS A 34 11.33 5.58 13.60
C LYS A 34 10.73 5.17 12.25
N GLY A 35 11.50 5.31 11.18
CA GLY A 35 11.13 4.87 9.83
C GLY A 35 12.27 5.08 8.83
N ASN A 36 12.04 4.72 7.56
CA ASN A 36 12.99 4.95 6.47
C ASN A 36 12.95 6.38 5.93
N PHE A 37 12.96 7.36 6.84
CA PHE A 37 12.93 8.79 6.51
C PHE A 37 13.76 9.59 7.51
N GLU A 38 14.08 10.83 7.14
CA GLU A 38 14.75 11.81 7.99
C GLU A 38 14.27 13.22 7.68
N VAL A 39 14.21 14.09 8.69
CA VAL A 39 13.94 15.52 8.49
C VAL A 39 15.27 16.22 8.27
N VAL A 40 15.48 16.75 7.07
CA VAL A 40 16.76 17.34 6.63
C VAL A 40 16.75 18.86 6.71
N MET A 41 15.55 19.43 6.81
CA MET A 41 15.32 20.86 6.78
C MET A 41 14.07 21.20 7.60
N ILE A 42 14.15 22.25 8.42
CA ILE A 42 13.00 22.90 9.03
C ILE A 42 12.90 24.31 8.43
N PHE A 43 11.75 24.60 7.84
CA PHE A 43 11.41 25.89 7.27
C PHE A 43 10.33 26.59 8.10
N THR A 44 10.47 27.88 8.30
CA THR A 44 9.43 28.70 8.92
C THR A 44 9.24 30.02 8.18
N ASP A 45 7.99 30.45 8.14
CA ASP A 45 7.55 31.75 7.64
C ASP A 45 7.34 32.78 8.76
N ASN A 46 7.71 32.42 9.99
CA ASN A 46 7.50 33.21 11.19
C ASN A 46 8.70 33.06 12.12
N GLU A 47 9.50 34.12 12.26
CA GLU A 47 10.70 34.13 13.11
C GLU A 47 10.40 33.84 14.59
N LYS A 48 9.18 34.09 15.04
CA LYS A 48 8.75 33.88 16.44
C LYS A 48 8.32 32.44 16.71
N SER A 49 8.40 31.54 15.74
CA SER A 49 8.06 30.13 15.91
C SER A 49 9.12 29.38 16.72
N ASN A 50 8.80 28.15 17.15
CA ASN A 50 9.77 27.28 17.81
C ASN A 50 10.72 26.57 16.83
N ALA A 51 10.68 26.90 15.53
CA ALA A 51 11.41 26.17 14.50
C ALA A 51 12.92 26.14 14.73
N LYS A 52 13.54 27.29 15.05
CA LYS A 52 14.98 27.37 15.36
C LYS A 52 15.37 26.49 16.54
N LYS A 53 14.59 26.56 17.62
CA LYS A 53 14.82 25.75 18.83
C LYS A 53 14.77 24.24 18.50
N ILE A 54 13.76 23.80 17.77
CA ILE A 54 13.62 22.39 17.38
C ILE A 54 14.79 21.96 16.48
N ALA A 55 15.18 22.81 15.54
CA ALA A 55 16.30 22.55 14.64
C ALA A 55 17.63 22.39 15.39
N ASP A 56 17.94 23.31 16.31
CA ASP A 56 19.15 23.28 17.13
C ASP A 56 19.17 22.03 18.05
N GLU A 57 18.03 21.68 18.67
CA GLU A 57 17.87 20.47 19.51
C GLU A 57 18.16 19.18 18.75
N ASN A 58 17.83 19.13 17.45
CA ASN A 58 17.91 17.92 16.62
C ASN A 58 19.06 17.96 15.59
N LYS A 59 19.86 19.03 15.58
CA LYS A 59 20.95 19.27 14.61
C LYS A 59 20.46 19.23 13.16
N ILE A 60 19.32 19.86 12.88
CA ILE A 60 18.69 19.94 11.57
C ILE A 60 18.93 21.34 10.98
N SER A 61 19.07 21.45 9.65
CA SER A 61 19.18 22.74 8.97
C SER A 61 17.93 23.59 9.19
N TYR A 62 18.12 24.83 9.64
CA TYR A 62 17.05 25.79 9.91
C TYR A 62 17.04 26.91 8.87
N TYR A 63 15.85 27.22 8.36
CA TYR A 63 15.63 28.34 7.46
C TYR A 63 14.39 29.13 7.86
N CYS A 64 14.54 30.44 7.87
CA CYS A 64 13.43 31.37 8.06
C CYS A 64 13.39 32.35 6.91
N ASN A 65 12.20 32.53 6.35
CA ASN A 65 11.88 33.63 5.45
C ASN A 65 10.59 34.25 5.98
N ASP A 66 10.67 35.29 6.81
CA ASP A 66 9.45 35.81 7.43
C ASP A 66 8.50 36.36 6.35
N ILE A 67 7.31 35.77 6.26
CA ILE A 67 6.38 36.11 5.18
C ILE A 67 5.91 37.57 5.32
N ARG A 68 5.84 38.13 6.52
CA ARG A 68 5.41 39.53 6.68
C ARG A 68 6.49 40.48 6.20
N GLU A 69 7.74 40.21 6.55
CA GLU A 69 8.87 41.00 6.09
C GLU A 69 9.06 40.89 4.58
N TYR A 70 8.87 39.70 4.01
CA TYR A 70 8.94 39.47 2.57
C TYR A 70 7.93 40.36 1.81
N TYR A 71 6.66 40.34 2.21
CA TYR A 71 5.63 41.19 1.60
C TYR A 71 5.88 42.69 1.82
N GLN A 72 6.34 43.07 3.02
CA GLN A 72 6.70 44.45 3.34
C GLN A 72 7.85 44.96 2.43
N SER A 73 8.87 44.13 2.18
CA SER A 73 9.99 44.48 1.31
C SER A 73 9.57 44.73 -0.14
N LYS A 74 8.48 44.10 -0.58
CA LYS A 74 7.89 44.25 -1.91
C LYS A 74 6.85 45.39 -1.98
N GLY A 75 6.51 46.01 -0.85
CA GLY A 75 5.47 47.04 -0.77
C GLY A 75 4.06 46.53 -1.09
N LYS A 76 3.77 45.25 -0.78
CA LYS A 76 2.53 44.57 -1.15
C LYS A 76 1.80 44.01 0.08
N ASP A 77 0.49 43.83 -0.05
CA ASP A 77 -0.35 43.19 0.98
C ASP A 77 -0.28 41.66 0.88
N ARG A 78 -0.46 40.95 2.00
CA ARG A 78 -0.41 39.48 2.09
C ARG A 78 -1.44 38.74 1.23
N LYS A 79 -2.45 39.44 0.69
CA LYS A 79 -3.41 38.88 -0.26
C LYS A 79 -2.88 38.85 -1.70
N ASP A 80 -1.75 39.51 -2.00
CA ASP A 80 -1.14 39.47 -3.33
C ASP A 80 -0.55 38.08 -3.59
N MET A 81 -1.26 37.29 -4.38
CA MET A 81 -0.87 35.91 -4.71
C MET A 81 0.31 35.85 -5.69
N ASN A 82 0.62 36.92 -6.43
CA ASN A 82 1.81 36.93 -7.29
C ASN A 82 3.08 36.97 -6.44
N VAL A 83 3.08 37.83 -5.41
CA VAL A 83 4.15 37.85 -4.40
C VAL A 83 4.22 36.52 -3.68
N ARG A 84 3.09 35.84 -3.45
CA ARG A 84 3.13 34.52 -2.82
C ARG A 84 3.84 33.48 -3.67
N LYS A 85 3.58 33.48 -4.97
CA LYS A 85 4.26 32.59 -5.92
C LYS A 85 5.76 32.87 -5.97
N GLU A 86 6.17 34.15 -5.96
CA GLU A 86 7.60 34.51 -5.86
C GLU A 86 8.24 33.92 -4.58
N TYR A 87 7.58 34.09 -3.43
CA TYR A 87 8.04 33.55 -2.15
C TYR A 87 8.18 32.01 -2.18
N ASP A 88 7.16 31.30 -2.68
CA ASP A 88 7.18 29.84 -2.74
C ASP A 88 8.18 29.32 -3.79
N LYS A 89 8.43 30.07 -4.87
CA LYS A 89 9.47 29.76 -5.86
C LYS A 89 10.87 29.83 -5.24
N GLU A 90 11.18 30.89 -4.49
CA GLU A 90 12.44 30.98 -3.73
C GLU A 90 12.57 29.83 -2.72
N THR A 91 11.47 29.48 -2.07
CA THR A 91 11.41 28.34 -1.13
C THR A 91 11.65 27.02 -1.86
N ALA A 92 11.09 26.81 -3.05
CA ALA A 92 11.30 25.61 -3.86
C ALA A 92 12.78 25.44 -4.30
N GLU A 93 13.46 26.53 -4.64
CA GLU A 93 14.91 26.49 -4.92
C GLU A 93 15.72 26.02 -3.70
N LEU A 94 15.29 26.41 -2.50
CA LEU A 94 15.91 25.98 -1.26
C LEU A 94 15.65 24.49 -0.97
N LEU A 95 14.42 24.00 -1.19
CA LEU A 95 14.08 22.57 -1.10
C LEU A 95 14.95 21.74 -2.04
N LYS A 96 15.13 22.20 -3.28
CA LYS A 96 15.96 21.55 -4.29
C LYS A 96 17.42 21.44 -3.86
N LYS A 97 18.00 22.53 -3.31
CA LYS A 97 19.38 22.54 -2.79
C LYS A 97 19.62 21.52 -1.66
N HIS A 98 18.56 21.13 -0.94
CA HIS A 98 18.64 20.17 0.16
C HIS A 98 18.27 18.73 -0.23
N ASN A 99 18.00 18.48 -1.50
CA ASN A 99 17.54 17.18 -2.01
C ASN A 99 16.32 16.68 -1.22
N VAL A 100 15.32 17.54 -1.03
CA VAL A 100 14.06 17.19 -0.36
C VAL A 100 13.20 16.33 -1.29
N ASP A 101 12.61 15.27 -0.74
CA ASP A 101 11.67 14.42 -1.46
C ASP A 101 10.20 14.81 -1.18
N VAL A 102 9.90 15.11 0.09
CA VAL A 102 8.52 15.34 0.57
C VAL A 102 8.52 16.53 1.53
N VAL A 103 7.50 17.38 1.39
CA VAL A 103 7.23 18.48 2.33
C VAL A 103 6.14 18.05 3.30
N VAL A 104 6.32 18.29 4.60
CA VAL A 104 5.31 18.04 5.63
C VAL A 104 4.94 19.34 6.33
N LEU A 105 3.66 19.73 6.25
CA LEU A 105 3.15 20.90 6.94
C LEU A 105 2.84 20.54 8.39
N CYS A 106 3.57 21.15 9.33
CA CYS A 106 3.52 20.90 10.76
C CYS A 106 2.94 22.11 11.51
N GLY A 107 1.71 22.50 11.15
CA GLY A 107 1.10 23.74 11.63
C GLY A 107 1.66 24.97 10.92
N TYR A 108 1.83 24.86 9.61
CA TYR A 108 2.19 25.98 8.74
C TYR A 108 0.93 26.81 8.44
N MET A 109 0.98 28.12 8.73
CA MET A 109 -0.20 28.99 8.76
C MET A 109 -0.41 29.78 7.45
N SER A 110 0.22 29.33 6.37
CA SER A 110 0.27 30.02 5.08
C SER A 110 -0.06 29.04 3.94
N VAL A 111 -0.90 29.45 3.00
CA VAL A 111 -1.36 28.60 1.86
C VAL A 111 -0.20 28.24 0.96
N VAL A 112 0.08 26.97 0.68
CA VAL A 112 1.18 26.59 -0.23
C VAL A 112 0.70 26.63 -1.69
N THR A 113 1.42 27.34 -2.55
CA THR A 113 1.07 27.53 -3.98
C THR A 113 1.55 26.37 -4.84
N GLU A 114 1.17 26.40 -6.12
CA GLU A 114 1.58 25.43 -7.14
C GLU A 114 3.10 25.30 -7.29
N GLU A 115 3.88 26.37 -7.00
CA GLU A 115 5.35 26.35 -7.08
C GLU A 115 5.97 25.27 -6.17
N ILE A 116 5.30 24.93 -5.07
CA ILE A 116 5.69 23.82 -4.19
C ILE A 116 4.84 22.59 -4.46
N CYS A 117 3.51 22.71 -4.50
CA CYS A 117 2.60 21.55 -4.57
C CYS A 117 2.74 20.73 -5.87
N ASP A 118 3.11 21.35 -7.00
CA ASP A 118 3.28 20.64 -8.27
C ASP A 118 4.67 19.99 -8.39
N ASN A 119 5.65 20.49 -7.63
CA ASN A 119 7.05 20.05 -7.67
C ASN A 119 7.42 19.08 -6.55
N TYR A 120 6.70 19.12 -5.43
CA TYR A 120 6.95 18.32 -4.24
C TYR A 120 5.67 17.70 -3.72
N LEU A 121 5.71 16.39 -3.46
CA LEU A 121 4.65 15.76 -2.68
C LEU A 121 4.58 16.45 -1.32
N THR A 122 3.48 17.13 -1.07
CA THR A 122 3.28 17.93 0.14
C THR A 122 2.14 17.31 0.94
N LEU A 123 2.40 17.04 2.22
CA LEU A 123 1.43 16.46 3.13
C LEU A 123 1.00 17.48 4.17
N ASN A 124 -0.25 17.41 4.59
CA ASN A 124 -0.75 18.13 5.74
C ASN A 124 -1.62 17.23 6.61
N ILE A 125 -1.86 17.68 7.82
CA ILE A 125 -2.85 17.11 8.73
C ILE A 125 -3.95 18.12 9.03
N HIS A 126 -5.18 17.63 9.02
CA HIS A 126 -6.39 18.37 9.30
C HIS A 126 -7.12 17.77 10.52
N PRO A 127 -7.58 18.59 11.49
CA PRO A 127 -8.22 18.13 12.72
C PRO A 127 -9.72 17.80 12.53
N ALA A 128 -10.07 17.15 11.42
CA ALA A 128 -11.39 16.58 11.14
C ALA A 128 -11.28 15.42 10.12
N ASP A 129 -12.38 14.68 9.91
CA ASP A 129 -12.47 13.67 8.84
C ASP A 129 -12.81 14.31 7.49
N LEU A 130 -11.80 14.53 6.65
CA LEU A 130 -11.97 15.19 5.34
C LEU A 130 -12.70 14.32 4.30
N ARG A 131 -13.06 13.07 4.62
CA ARG A 131 -13.88 12.23 3.74
C ARG A 131 -15.37 12.53 3.86
N ILE A 132 -15.78 13.26 4.91
CA ILE A 132 -17.18 13.60 5.14
C ILE A 132 -17.56 14.75 4.20
N LEU A 133 -18.57 14.52 3.38
CA LEU A 133 -19.11 15.47 2.43
C LEU A 133 -20.42 16.09 2.96
N ASP A 134 -20.70 17.32 2.54
CA ASP A 134 -22.00 17.95 2.72
C ASP A 134 -23.00 17.51 1.64
N ASP A 135 -24.24 17.99 1.72
CA ASP A 135 -25.32 17.67 0.78
C ASP A 135 -25.03 18.11 -0.67
N LYS A 136 -24.02 18.96 -0.88
CA LYS A 136 -23.57 19.43 -2.20
C LYS A 136 -22.37 18.65 -2.72
N GLY A 137 -21.89 17.65 -1.97
CA GLY A 137 -20.71 16.85 -2.31
C GLY A 137 -19.38 17.55 -2.02
N ALA A 138 -19.37 18.69 -1.33
CA ALA A 138 -18.15 19.38 -0.91
C ALA A 138 -17.68 18.86 0.46
N ARG A 139 -16.37 18.92 0.74
CA ARG A 139 -15.83 18.46 2.03
C ARG A 139 -16.37 19.32 3.17
N LEU A 140 -17.14 18.69 4.06
CA LEU A 140 -17.83 19.38 5.15
C LEU A 140 -16.87 20.16 6.05
N TYR A 141 -15.65 19.65 6.29
CA TYR A 141 -14.70 20.24 7.21
C TYR A 141 -13.54 20.99 6.55
N ALA A 142 -13.54 21.18 5.23
CA ALA A 142 -12.49 21.97 4.57
C ALA A 142 -12.47 23.42 5.06
N GLY A 143 -11.27 23.96 5.25
CA GLY A 143 -11.01 25.36 5.63
C GLY A 143 -11.27 25.72 7.09
N CYS A 144 -11.81 24.81 7.91
CA CYS A 144 -11.85 25.04 9.36
C CYS A 144 -10.45 24.86 9.98
N MET A 145 -10.21 25.50 11.12
CA MET A 145 -8.93 25.40 11.83
C MET A 145 -9.14 25.23 13.33
N GLY A 146 -8.29 24.40 13.95
CA GLY A 146 -8.23 24.24 15.41
C GLY A 146 -9.59 23.96 16.06
N ALA A 147 -9.93 24.73 17.10
CA ALA A 147 -11.19 24.60 17.82
C ALA A 147 -12.43 24.81 16.93
N GLY A 148 -12.30 25.59 15.84
CA GLY A 148 -13.38 25.78 14.87
C GLY A 148 -13.77 24.49 14.15
N CYS A 149 -12.85 23.54 13.97
CA CYS A 149 -13.19 22.22 13.43
C CYS A 149 -13.99 21.40 14.45
N ILE A 150 -13.60 21.43 15.72
CA ILE A 150 -14.30 20.74 16.80
C ILE A 150 -15.74 21.24 16.91
N LYS A 151 -15.91 22.57 16.93
CA LYS A 151 -17.21 23.23 16.92
C LYS A 151 -18.07 22.74 15.75
N LYS A 152 -17.51 22.73 14.53
CA LYS A 152 -18.23 22.28 13.34
C LYS A 152 -18.67 20.81 13.43
N VAL A 153 -17.84 19.93 14.00
CA VAL A 153 -18.23 18.52 14.21
C VAL A 153 -19.40 18.41 15.18
N ILE A 154 -19.38 19.16 16.29
CA ILE A 154 -20.46 19.18 17.29
C ILE A 154 -21.75 19.73 16.68
N GLU A 155 -21.68 20.83 15.93
CA GLU A 155 -22.83 21.44 15.24
C GLU A 155 -23.47 20.49 14.21
N ASN A 156 -22.70 19.55 13.66
CA ASN A 156 -23.18 18.52 12.72
C ASN A 156 -23.50 17.18 13.42
N ASN A 157 -23.74 17.19 14.74
CA ASN A 157 -24.10 16.02 15.55
C ASN A 157 -23.07 14.86 15.49
N GLY A 158 -21.80 15.18 15.24
CA GLY A 158 -20.72 14.20 15.28
C GLY A 158 -20.56 13.62 16.69
N LYS A 159 -20.37 12.30 16.78
CA LYS A 159 -20.15 11.60 18.07
C LYS A 159 -18.68 11.40 18.41
N GLU A 160 -17.82 11.56 17.40
CA GLU A 160 -16.39 11.27 17.47
C GLU A 160 -15.64 12.29 16.62
N LEU A 161 -14.43 12.61 17.05
CA LEU A 161 -13.45 13.40 16.31
C LEU A 161 -12.46 12.47 15.64
N ARG A 162 -11.92 12.92 14.50
CA ARG A 162 -10.85 12.23 13.78
C ARG A 162 -9.93 13.28 13.16
N SER A 163 -8.70 12.89 12.92
CA SER A 163 -7.74 13.69 12.17
C SER A 163 -7.45 13.02 10.84
N SER A 164 -7.33 13.80 9.77
CA SER A 164 -7.03 13.31 8.43
C SER A 164 -5.67 13.81 7.97
N THR A 165 -4.84 12.93 7.45
CA THR A 165 -3.70 13.33 6.62
C THR A 165 -4.13 13.37 5.17
N HIS A 166 -3.65 14.34 4.42
CA HIS A 166 -4.01 14.51 3.02
C HIS A 166 -2.87 15.10 2.21
N ILE A 167 -2.93 14.90 0.90
CA ILE A 167 -2.07 15.60 -0.07
C ILE A 167 -2.52 17.07 -0.11
N VAL A 168 -1.57 17.99 -0.07
CA VAL A 168 -1.83 19.42 -0.24
C VAL A 168 -1.89 19.74 -1.74
N THR A 169 -2.91 20.50 -2.11
CA THR A 169 -3.05 21.09 -3.45
C THR A 169 -3.18 22.61 -3.27
N ALA A 170 -3.25 23.36 -4.38
CA ALA A 170 -3.55 24.78 -4.32
C ALA A 170 -4.95 25.08 -3.74
N GLU A 171 -5.86 24.08 -3.75
CA GLU A 171 -7.15 24.15 -3.07
C GLU A 171 -7.02 23.77 -1.59
N VAL A 172 -7.56 24.62 -0.72
CA VAL A 172 -7.53 24.41 0.74
C VAL A 172 -8.25 23.12 1.09
N ASP A 173 -7.52 22.19 1.71
CA ASP A 173 -8.01 20.87 2.12
C ASP A 173 -8.70 20.08 0.99
N GLY A 174 -8.35 20.34 -0.28
CA GLY A 174 -8.96 19.69 -1.46
C GLY A 174 -8.29 18.39 -1.90
N GLY A 175 -7.00 18.21 -1.60
CA GLY A 175 -6.23 17.04 -2.06
C GLY A 175 -6.60 15.72 -1.40
N ALA A 176 -6.23 14.60 -2.01
CA ALA A 176 -6.68 13.26 -1.61
C ALA A 176 -6.31 12.93 -0.15
N VAL A 177 -7.28 12.36 0.60
CA VAL A 177 -7.06 11.88 1.97
C VAL A 177 -6.22 10.60 1.93
N ILE A 178 -5.18 10.53 2.77
CA ILE A 178 -4.22 9.43 2.84
C ILE A 178 -4.55 8.49 4.00
N MET A 179 -4.65 9.04 5.22
CA MET A 179 -5.04 8.28 6.41
C MET A 179 -6.02 9.09 7.26
N VAL A 180 -6.87 8.39 7.99
CA VAL A 180 -7.72 8.97 9.03
C VAL A 180 -7.43 8.27 10.35
N SER A 181 -7.34 9.05 11.43
CA SER A 181 -7.04 8.53 12.76
C SER A 181 -8.13 7.58 13.26
N ALA A 182 -7.79 6.81 14.29
CA ALA A 182 -8.77 6.18 15.16
C ALA A 182 -9.73 7.26 15.72
N PRO A 183 -10.99 6.89 16.01
CA PRO A 183 -11.94 7.84 16.56
C PRO A 183 -11.54 8.30 17.96
N VAL A 184 -11.76 9.58 18.22
CA VAL A 184 -11.56 10.21 19.52
C VAL A 184 -12.93 10.61 20.06
N LYS A 185 -13.32 10.04 21.20
CA LYS A 185 -14.63 10.26 21.79
C LYS A 185 -14.84 11.73 22.18
N ILE A 186 -16.00 12.28 21.82
CA ILE A 186 -16.52 13.55 22.35
C ILE A 186 -17.22 13.24 23.67
N ASP A 187 -16.63 13.66 24.79
CA ASP A 187 -17.12 13.38 26.15
C ASP A 187 -17.42 14.63 26.98
N ASN A 188 -17.24 15.82 26.38
CA ASN A 188 -17.61 17.11 26.96
C ASN A 188 -17.83 18.13 25.82
N ASN A 189 -18.13 19.38 26.17
CA ASN A 189 -18.37 20.48 25.20
C ASN A 189 -17.25 21.54 25.22
N ASP A 190 -16.11 21.28 25.87
CA ASP A 190 -14.97 22.20 25.87
C ASP A 190 -14.11 21.94 24.62
N GLU A 191 -14.29 22.80 23.62
CA GLU A 191 -13.60 22.72 22.32
C GLU A 191 -12.07 22.69 22.45
N ARG A 192 -11.49 23.37 23.47
CA ARG A 192 -10.04 23.40 23.67
C ARG A 192 -9.55 22.08 24.24
N GLN A 193 -10.23 21.53 25.23
CA GLN A 193 -9.90 20.22 25.79
C GLN A 193 -10.03 19.12 24.74
N LEU A 194 -11.10 19.16 23.95
CA LEU A 194 -11.31 18.23 22.86
C LEU A 194 -10.25 18.37 21.75
N LEU A 195 -9.82 19.58 21.43
CA LEU A 195 -8.75 19.80 20.46
C LEU A 195 -7.41 19.23 20.94
N GLU A 196 -7.03 19.46 22.20
CA GLU A 196 -5.80 18.87 22.76
C GLU A 196 -5.88 17.33 22.81
N LYS A 197 -7.04 16.79 23.19
CA LYS A 197 -7.30 15.36 23.15
C LYS A 197 -7.20 14.79 21.73
N LEU A 198 -7.72 15.51 20.73
CA LEU A 198 -7.61 15.14 19.32
C LEU A 198 -6.16 15.20 18.84
N LYS A 199 -5.36 16.17 19.28
CA LYS A 199 -3.93 16.20 18.97
C LYS A 199 -3.23 14.95 19.50
N GLU A 200 -3.44 14.62 20.78
CA GLU A 200 -2.79 13.48 21.44
C GLU A 200 -3.20 12.12 20.85
N GLN A 201 -4.51 11.94 20.59
CA GLN A 201 -5.07 10.66 20.19
C GLN A 201 -5.22 10.50 18.68
N GLY A 202 -5.29 11.61 17.96
CA GLY A 202 -5.37 11.71 16.50
C GLY A 202 -4.05 12.17 15.91
N ASP A 203 -3.80 13.49 15.89
CA ASP A 203 -2.73 14.10 15.08
C ASP A 203 -1.36 13.47 15.30
N TRP A 204 -0.96 13.37 16.57
CA TRP A 204 0.35 12.87 17.01
C TRP A 204 0.54 11.38 16.74
N LYS A 205 -0.53 10.66 16.41
CA LYS A 205 -0.48 9.25 16.02
C LYS A 205 -0.53 9.09 14.51
N VAL A 206 -1.53 9.68 13.85
CA VAL A 206 -1.79 9.45 12.43
C VAL A 206 -0.76 10.12 11.53
N TYR A 207 -0.27 11.31 11.90
CA TYR A 207 0.64 12.05 11.03
C TYR A 207 2.03 11.40 10.91
N PRO A 208 2.72 11.06 12.01
CA PRO A 208 4.00 10.36 11.92
C PRO A 208 3.85 8.96 11.32
N GLU A 209 2.71 8.28 11.55
CA GLU A 209 2.43 6.99 10.90
C GLU A 209 2.25 7.14 9.39
N THR A 210 1.56 8.19 8.92
CA THR A 210 1.43 8.49 7.49
C THR A 210 2.81 8.68 6.86
N VAL A 211 3.68 9.49 7.48
CA VAL A 211 5.04 9.72 6.97
C VAL A 211 5.84 8.41 6.91
N LYS A 212 5.77 7.59 7.97
CA LYS A 212 6.44 6.29 8.02
C LYS A 212 5.96 5.37 6.88
N ARG A 213 4.66 5.21 6.72
CA ARG A 213 4.07 4.32 5.69
C ARG A 213 4.32 4.84 4.27
N LEU A 214 4.37 6.16 4.08
CA LEU A 214 4.78 6.76 2.82
C LEU A 214 6.24 6.42 2.49
N ALA A 215 7.15 6.52 3.45
CA ALA A 215 8.56 6.17 3.28
C ALA A 215 8.78 4.67 2.96
N GLU A 216 7.86 3.82 3.41
CA GLU A 216 7.79 2.39 3.08
C GLU A 216 7.19 2.13 1.68
N GLY A 217 6.72 3.17 0.97
CA GLY A 217 6.13 3.05 -0.37
C GLY A 217 4.73 2.45 -0.37
N ARG A 218 4.00 2.53 0.73
CA ARG A 218 2.73 1.81 0.89
C ARG A 218 1.55 2.45 0.16
N PHE A 219 1.60 3.75 -0.06
CA PHE A 219 0.48 4.49 -0.62
C PHE A 219 0.51 4.60 -2.13
N TRP A 220 -0.63 4.32 -2.74
CA TRP A 220 -0.89 4.41 -4.17
C TRP A 220 -2.10 5.30 -4.41
N ILE A 221 -2.12 6.05 -5.51
CA ILE A 221 -3.22 6.94 -5.88
C ILE A 221 -3.81 6.58 -7.26
N GLY A 222 -5.12 6.67 -7.39
CA GLY A 222 -5.87 6.58 -8.65
C GLY A 222 -7.26 7.21 -8.51
N GLU A 223 -7.73 7.93 -9.54
CA GLU A 223 -9.00 8.71 -9.51
C GLU A 223 -9.16 9.56 -8.23
N GLY A 224 -8.08 10.20 -7.77
CA GLY A 224 -8.12 11.05 -6.58
C GLY A 224 -8.26 10.31 -5.24
N THR A 225 -8.21 8.97 -5.23
CA THR A 225 -8.26 8.16 -4.01
C THR A 225 -6.90 7.58 -3.69
N VAL A 226 -6.45 7.73 -2.45
CA VAL A 226 -5.21 7.11 -1.95
C VAL A 226 -5.55 5.83 -1.19
N ILE A 227 -4.75 4.80 -1.43
CA ILE A 227 -4.92 3.46 -0.89
C ILE A 227 -3.58 2.99 -0.31
N ASP A 228 -3.60 2.44 0.90
CA ASP A 228 -2.50 1.66 1.44
C ASP A 228 -2.56 0.24 0.85
N LEU A 229 -1.92 0.05 -0.30
CA LEU A 229 -2.01 -1.21 -1.05
C LEU A 229 -1.45 -2.40 -0.26
N VAL A 230 -0.47 -2.15 0.60
CA VAL A 230 0.11 -3.20 1.45
C VAL A 230 -0.89 -3.64 2.53
N GLU A 231 -1.60 -2.69 3.14
CA GLU A 231 -2.65 -2.99 4.14
C GLU A 231 -3.81 -3.74 3.50
N GLU A 232 -4.30 -3.27 2.35
CA GLU A 232 -5.41 -3.92 1.64
C GLU A 232 -5.07 -5.36 1.25
N LYS A 233 -3.90 -5.57 0.63
CA LYS A 233 -3.43 -6.93 0.32
C LYS A 233 -3.28 -7.78 1.58
N THR A 234 -2.90 -7.20 2.72
CA THR A 234 -2.75 -7.92 3.99
C THR A 234 -4.10 -8.35 4.55
N LEU A 235 -5.08 -7.44 4.60
CA LEU A 235 -6.44 -7.75 5.05
C LEU A 235 -7.10 -8.81 4.18
N LEU A 236 -6.93 -8.73 2.86
CA LEU A 236 -7.44 -9.73 1.93
C LEU A 236 -6.79 -11.11 2.17
N ARG A 237 -5.47 -11.17 2.44
CA ARG A 237 -4.80 -12.43 2.82
C ARG A 237 -5.37 -13.00 4.11
N GLU A 238 -5.58 -12.18 5.13
CA GLU A 238 -6.11 -12.62 6.42
C GLU A 238 -7.55 -13.14 6.30
N GLY A 239 -8.40 -12.44 5.57
CA GLY A 239 -9.78 -12.87 5.31
C GLY A 239 -9.82 -14.22 4.59
N MET A 240 -9.01 -14.39 3.55
CA MET A 240 -8.96 -15.65 2.79
C MET A 240 -8.34 -16.81 3.56
N ARG A 241 -7.36 -16.55 4.42
CA ARG A 241 -6.82 -17.57 5.33
C ARG A 241 -7.89 -18.06 6.30
N LYS A 242 -8.61 -17.15 6.96
CA LYS A 242 -9.71 -17.50 7.86
C LYS A 242 -10.82 -18.28 7.15
N MET A 243 -11.16 -17.88 5.92
CA MET A 243 -12.12 -18.60 5.10
C MET A 243 -11.70 -20.06 4.90
N ARG A 244 -10.46 -20.31 4.47
CA ARG A 244 -9.95 -21.69 4.28
C ARG A 244 -9.81 -22.46 5.59
N GLU A 245 -9.37 -21.81 6.68
CA GLU A 245 -9.25 -22.44 8.00
C GLU A 245 -10.59 -23.02 8.48
N ASN A 246 -11.70 -22.37 8.12
CA ASN A 246 -13.06 -22.77 8.47
C ASN A 246 -13.65 -23.89 7.60
N MET A 247 -13.04 -24.23 6.46
CA MET A 247 -13.50 -25.35 5.62
C MET A 247 -13.18 -26.67 6.31
N ASP A 248 -14.09 -27.65 6.26
CA ASP A 248 -13.78 -29.00 6.76
C ASP A 248 -13.07 -29.85 5.70
N ASP A 249 -12.56 -31.01 6.13
CA ASP A 249 -11.76 -31.88 5.25
C ASP A 249 -12.60 -32.53 4.14
N GLU A 250 -13.91 -32.73 4.35
CA GLU A 250 -14.81 -33.30 3.35
C GLU A 250 -15.10 -32.26 2.25
N GLU A 251 -15.35 -31.01 2.64
CA GLU A 251 -15.50 -29.88 1.73
C GLU A 251 -14.24 -29.67 0.90
N VAL A 252 -13.07 -29.62 1.55
CA VAL A 252 -11.76 -29.47 0.88
C VAL A 252 -11.58 -30.59 -0.15
N LYS A 253 -11.85 -31.84 0.22
CA LYS A 253 -11.69 -33.00 -0.67
C LYS A 253 -12.65 -32.92 -1.85
N SER A 254 -13.95 -32.77 -1.60
CA SER A 254 -14.99 -32.74 -2.63
C SER A 254 -14.76 -31.62 -3.66
N LYS A 255 -14.48 -30.41 -3.18
CA LYS A 255 -14.17 -29.27 -4.06
C LYS A 255 -12.88 -29.47 -4.84
N SER A 256 -11.84 -30.05 -4.22
CA SER A 256 -10.58 -30.34 -4.90
C SER A 256 -10.74 -31.39 -6.00
N GLU A 257 -11.55 -32.42 -5.78
CA GLU A 257 -11.86 -33.44 -6.80
C GLU A 257 -12.60 -32.82 -7.99
N ALA A 258 -13.58 -31.95 -7.74
CA ALA A 258 -14.32 -31.25 -8.79
C ALA A 258 -13.44 -30.29 -9.61
N ALA A 259 -12.55 -29.54 -8.97
CA ALA A 259 -11.57 -28.68 -9.65
C ALA A 259 -10.55 -29.51 -10.44
N THR A 260 -10.05 -30.62 -9.85
CA THR A 260 -9.12 -31.54 -10.51
C THR A 260 -9.74 -32.14 -11.76
N LYS A 261 -10.99 -32.60 -11.71
CA LYS A 261 -11.68 -33.14 -12.89
C LYS A 261 -11.67 -32.17 -14.06
N ARG A 262 -12.00 -30.89 -13.80
CA ARG A 262 -11.97 -29.83 -14.82
C ARG A 262 -10.56 -29.59 -15.37
N LEU A 263 -9.54 -29.60 -14.51
CA LEU A 263 -8.15 -29.49 -14.95
C LEU A 263 -7.75 -30.61 -15.92
N LEU A 264 -8.12 -31.85 -15.63
CA LEU A 264 -7.78 -33.01 -16.47
C LEU A 264 -8.46 -32.96 -17.85
N GLU A 265 -9.58 -32.25 -17.97
CA GLU A 265 -10.33 -32.08 -19.22
C GLU A 265 -9.83 -30.90 -20.09
N LEU A 266 -8.97 -30.02 -19.56
CA LEU A 266 -8.45 -28.87 -20.30
C LEU A 266 -7.44 -29.27 -21.37
N GLN A 267 -7.57 -28.66 -22.55
CA GLN A 267 -6.64 -28.88 -23.67
C GLN A 267 -5.21 -28.49 -23.31
N GLU A 268 -5.01 -27.40 -22.57
CA GLU A 268 -3.70 -26.96 -22.09
C GLU A 268 -3.03 -28.01 -21.21
N TYR A 269 -3.80 -28.74 -20.37
CA TYR A 269 -3.28 -29.82 -19.55
C TYR A 269 -3.00 -31.08 -20.37
N VAL A 270 -3.96 -31.48 -21.22
CA VAL A 270 -3.87 -32.68 -22.05
C VAL A 270 -2.62 -32.61 -22.95
N THR A 271 -2.36 -31.46 -23.57
CA THR A 271 -1.25 -31.26 -24.50
C THR A 271 0.11 -31.06 -23.82
N ALA A 272 0.14 -30.48 -22.61
CA ALA A 272 1.40 -30.21 -21.91
C ALA A 272 2.16 -31.49 -21.54
N LYS A 273 3.44 -31.57 -21.91
CA LYS A 273 4.36 -32.67 -21.57
C LYS A 273 5.06 -32.44 -20.25
N THR A 274 5.32 -31.19 -19.90
CA THR A 274 5.96 -30.79 -18.64
C THR A 274 5.00 -29.91 -17.86
N VAL A 275 4.55 -30.39 -16.70
CA VAL A 275 3.58 -29.68 -15.85
C VAL A 275 4.16 -29.47 -14.47
N MET A 276 4.14 -28.22 -14.02
CA MET A 276 4.54 -27.85 -12.68
C MET A 276 3.33 -27.71 -11.77
N PHE A 277 3.37 -28.31 -10.59
CA PHE A 277 2.34 -28.19 -9.56
C PHE A 277 2.91 -27.57 -8.30
N TYR A 278 2.10 -26.81 -7.56
CA TYR A 278 2.38 -26.56 -6.16
C TYR A 278 2.02 -27.79 -5.32
N MET A 279 2.64 -27.90 -4.15
CA MET A 279 2.30 -28.89 -3.13
C MET A 279 1.34 -28.25 -2.14
N GLY A 280 0.07 -28.70 -2.14
CA GLY A 280 -0.99 -28.06 -1.38
C GLY A 280 -0.73 -28.08 0.13
N ILE A 281 -0.85 -26.91 0.76
CA ILE A 281 -0.77 -26.72 2.22
C ILE A 281 -1.97 -25.92 2.72
N ASN A 282 -2.23 -25.91 4.04
CA ASN A 282 -3.22 -25.01 4.67
C ASN A 282 -4.60 -25.00 3.99
N LYS A 283 -5.12 -26.20 3.68
CA LYS A 283 -6.42 -26.40 3.01
C LYS A 283 -6.50 -25.69 1.65
N GLU A 284 -5.40 -25.62 0.92
CA GLU A 284 -5.42 -25.33 -0.52
C GLU A 284 -6.14 -26.43 -1.29
N VAL A 285 -6.60 -26.10 -2.51
CA VAL A 285 -7.05 -27.11 -3.46
C VAL A 285 -5.96 -28.18 -3.60
N GLN A 286 -6.34 -29.42 -3.36
CA GLN A 286 -5.40 -30.53 -3.33
C GLN A 286 -4.96 -30.91 -4.75
N THR A 287 -3.65 -30.95 -4.98
CA THR A 287 -3.06 -31.27 -6.29
C THR A 287 -2.60 -32.73 -6.42
N ASN A 288 -2.61 -33.51 -5.32
CA ASN A 288 -2.09 -34.88 -5.30
C ASN A 288 -2.73 -35.78 -6.36
N ALA A 289 -4.05 -35.69 -6.55
CA ALA A 289 -4.76 -36.48 -7.57
C ALA A 289 -4.32 -36.10 -9.00
N ALA A 290 -4.15 -34.81 -9.28
CA ALA A 290 -3.67 -34.31 -10.56
C ALA A 290 -2.20 -34.70 -10.83
N ILE A 291 -1.36 -34.68 -9.78
CA ILE A 291 0.04 -35.13 -9.83
C ILE A 291 0.11 -36.62 -10.17
N SER A 292 -0.65 -37.46 -9.46
CA SER A 292 -0.71 -38.90 -9.72
C SER A 292 -1.17 -39.20 -11.16
N ASN A 293 -2.17 -38.47 -11.66
CA ASN A 293 -2.62 -38.59 -13.04
C ASN A 293 -1.51 -38.21 -14.04
N ALA A 294 -0.79 -37.11 -13.79
CA ALA A 294 0.29 -36.65 -14.67
C ALA A 294 1.44 -37.68 -14.73
N LEU A 295 1.85 -38.24 -13.59
CA LEU A 295 2.86 -39.30 -13.51
C LEU A 295 2.41 -40.56 -14.26
N ALA A 296 1.17 -41.02 -14.04
CA ALA A 296 0.62 -42.19 -14.73
C ALA A 296 0.53 -41.97 -16.26
N SER A 297 0.26 -40.74 -16.68
CA SER A 297 0.23 -40.33 -18.09
C SER A 297 1.63 -40.06 -18.68
N LYS A 298 2.71 -40.39 -17.95
CA LYS A 298 4.11 -40.21 -18.35
C LYS A 298 4.48 -38.75 -18.69
N LYS A 299 3.80 -37.77 -18.11
CA LYS A 299 4.19 -36.36 -18.17
C LYS A 299 5.37 -36.12 -17.22
N LYS A 300 6.24 -35.16 -17.55
CA LYS A 300 7.30 -34.70 -16.65
C LYS A 300 6.67 -33.79 -15.59
N VAL A 301 6.59 -34.29 -14.35
CA VAL A 301 6.04 -33.53 -13.22
C VAL A 301 7.14 -32.73 -12.54
N VAL A 302 6.87 -31.45 -12.28
CA VAL A 302 7.78 -30.50 -11.64
C VAL A 302 7.11 -29.92 -10.39
N ILE A 303 7.89 -29.70 -9.33
CA ILE A 303 7.43 -29.05 -8.10
C ILE A 303 8.37 -27.90 -7.70
N PRO A 304 7.87 -26.83 -7.04
CA PRO A 304 8.68 -25.73 -6.58
C PRO A 304 9.46 -26.11 -5.32
N VAL A 305 10.77 -25.91 -5.33
CA VAL A 305 11.60 -25.88 -4.13
C VAL A 305 11.94 -24.43 -3.82
N SER A 306 11.68 -23.98 -2.59
CA SER A 306 11.91 -22.59 -2.21
C SER A 306 13.33 -22.41 -1.66
N ASP A 307 14.16 -21.61 -2.34
CA ASP A 307 15.46 -21.18 -1.81
C ASP A 307 15.25 -19.87 -1.03
N LEU A 308 15.28 -19.96 0.31
CA LEU A 308 15.03 -18.82 1.20
C LEU A 308 16.15 -17.78 1.17
N ASP A 309 17.39 -18.23 0.97
CA ASP A 309 18.56 -17.36 0.93
C ASP A 309 18.53 -16.52 -0.35
N LYS A 310 18.20 -17.15 -1.49
CA LYS A 310 18.12 -16.48 -2.79
C LYS A 310 16.73 -15.90 -3.09
N LYS A 311 15.74 -16.15 -2.24
CA LYS A 311 14.35 -15.68 -2.38
C LYS A 311 13.72 -16.04 -3.73
N CYS A 312 14.00 -17.25 -4.22
CA CYS A 312 13.56 -17.74 -5.52
C CYS A 312 12.98 -19.16 -5.47
N ILE A 313 12.28 -19.53 -6.54
CA ILE A 313 11.79 -20.90 -6.77
C ILE A 313 12.80 -21.63 -7.66
N ILE A 314 13.22 -22.81 -7.23
CA ILE A 314 13.99 -23.77 -8.01
C ILE A 314 13.02 -24.89 -8.45
N PRO A 315 12.69 -25.00 -9.74
CA PRO A 315 11.85 -26.08 -10.24
C PRO A 315 12.61 -27.41 -10.23
N SER A 316 12.05 -28.41 -9.55
CA SER A 316 12.64 -29.75 -9.46
C SER A 316 11.68 -30.80 -10.02
N GLN A 317 12.21 -31.76 -10.78
CA GLN A 317 11.43 -32.90 -11.24
C GLN A 317 11.03 -33.79 -10.05
N LEU A 318 9.78 -34.24 -10.07
CA LEU A 318 9.22 -35.22 -9.15
C LEU A 318 9.01 -36.54 -9.91
N GLU A 319 9.60 -37.62 -9.40
CA GLU A 319 9.47 -38.96 -10.01
C GLU A 319 8.44 -39.83 -9.29
N SER A 320 8.25 -39.63 -7.98
CA SER A 320 7.23 -40.29 -7.17
C SER A 320 6.83 -39.40 -6.00
N LEU A 321 5.55 -39.49 -5.58
CA LEU A 321 5.04 -38.86 -4.37
C LEU A 321 5.61 -39.49 -3.08
N ASP A 322 6.14 -40.72 -3.14
CA ASP A 322 6.69 -41.40 -1.97
C ASP A 322 8.07 -40.87 -1.57
N ALA A 323 8.76 -40.17 -2.47
CA ALA A 323 10.13 -39.68 -2.30
C ALA A 323 10.17 -38.20 -1.87
N MET A 324 9.40 -37.83 -0.86
CA MET A 324 9.30 -36.46 -0.34
C MET A 324 9.86 -36.31 1.08
N ARG A 325 10.36 -35.12 1.39
CA ARG A 325 10.77 -34.65 2.73
C ARG A 325 10.06 -33.34 3.06
N LEU A 326 10.00 -32.98 4.33
CA LEU A 326 9.47 -31.67 4.73
C LEU A 326 10.48 -30.56 4.35
N GLY A 327 10.03 -29.59 3.56
CA GLY A 327 10.81 -28.46 3.07
C GLY A 327 10.51 -27.13 3.76
N ALA A 328 10.85 -26.02 3.10
CA ALA A 328 10.58 -24.69 3.63
C ALA A 328 9.07 -24.45 3.84
N TYR A 329 8.71 -23.74 4.91
CA TYR A 329 7.31 -23.44 5.28
C TYR A 329 6.41 -24.67 5.49
N GLY A 330 6.98 -25.85 5.73
CA GLY A 330 6.23 -27.09 5.89
C GLY A 330 5.72 -27.70 4.57
N ILE A 331 6.18 -27.18 3.44
CA ILE A 331 5.82 -27.65 2.10
C ILE A 331 6.63 -28.92 1.80
N PRO A 332 6.01 -30.03 1.37
CA PRO A 332 6.75 -31.21 0.91
C PRO A 332 7.66 -30.89 -0.29
N GLU A 333 8.92 -31.28 -0.20
CA GLU A 333 9.95 -31.11 -1.22
C GLU A 333 10.54 -32.48 -1.61
N PRO A 334 11.11 -32.64 -2.82
CA PRO A 334 11.68 -33.92 -3.21
C PRO A 334 12.96 -34.21 -2.41
N SER A 335 13.14 -35.47 -2.01
CA SER A 335 14.30 -35.89 -1.20
C SER A 335 15.64 -35.70 -1.91
N ALA A 336 15.64 -35.74 -3.25
CA ALA A 336 16.78 -35.41 -4.10
C ALA A 336 16.35 -34.38 -5.15
N MET A 337 17.07 -33.25 -5.21
CA MET A 337 16.77 -32.19 -6.16
C MET A 337 17.25 -32.58 -7.56
N LYS A 338 16.35 -32.49 -8.54
CA LYS A 338 16.62 -32.68 -9.97
C LYS A 338 16.13 -31.44 -10.70
N GLU A 339 16.99 -30.43 -10.77
CA GLU A 339 16.63 -29.13 -11.34
C GLU A 339 16.18 -29.26 -12.80
N VAL A 340 15.11 -28.55 -13.15
CA VAL A 340 14.53 -28.49 -14.50
C VAL A 340 14.68 -27.07 -15.02
N ASN A 341 15.00 -26.89 -16.31
CA ASN A 341 15.03 -25.54 -16.86
C ASN A 341 13.60 -24.95 -16.86
N ALA A 342 13.42 -23.72 -16.35
CA ALA A 342 12.11 -23.06 -16.32
C ALA A 342 11.46 -22.95 -17.72
N ASN A 343 12.26 -22.86 -18.79
CA ASN A 343 11.78 -22.82 -20.17
C ASN A 343 11.17 -24.14 -20.66
N GLU A 344 11.44 -25.27 -20.00
CA GLU A 344 10.82 -26.55 -20.32
C GLU A 344 9.40 -26.68 -19.77
N ILE A 345 8.99 -25.78 -18.87
CA ILE A 345 7.68 -25.84 -18.21
C ILE A 345 6.62 -25.28 -19.17
N GLU A 346 5.79 -26.17 -19.70
CA GLU A 346 4.73 -25.83 -20.66
C GLU A 346 3.44 -25.37 -19.95
N LEU A 347 3.19 -25.88 -18.75
CA LEU A 347 2.06 -25.52 -17.89
C LEU A 347 2.50 -25.44 -16.42
N ILE A 348 2.12 -24.36 -15.74
CA ILE A 348 2.28 -24.20 -14.30
C ILE A 348 0.91 -24.06 -13.63
N ILE A 349 0.68 -24.86 -12.59
CA ILE A 349 -0.44 -24.74 -11.67
C ILE A 349 -0.01 -23.82 -10.52
N VAL A 350 -0.67 -22.67 -10.42
CA VAL A 350 -0.29 -21.55 -9.55
C VAL A 350 -1.18 -21.51 -8.31
N PRO A 351 -0.63 -21.48 -7.09
CA PRO A 351 -1.41 -21.31 -5.88
C PRO A 351 -1.76 -19.83 -5.63
N GLY A 352 -2.80 -19.59 -4.83
CA GLY A 352 -3.18 -18.25 -4.40
C GLY A 352 -4.22 -18.24 -3.28
N LEU A 353 -4.34 -17.08 -2.64
CA LEU A 353 -5.30 -16.81 -1.56
C LEU A 353 -6.57 -16.13 -2.09
N ALA A 354 -6.44 -15.22 -3.05
CA ALA A 354 -7.56 -14.57 -3.72
C ALA A 354 -7.25 -14.39 -5.20
N PHE A 355 -8.29 -14.40 -6.02
CA PHE A 355 -8.22 -14.15 -7.45
C PHE A 355 -9.36 -13.22 -7.88
N ASP A 356 -9.16 -12.42 -8.92
CA ASP A 356 -10.28 -11.81 -9.64
C ASP A 356 -10.48 -12.49 -11.00
N GLU A 357 -11.62 -12.22 -11.66
CA GLU A 357 -11.92 -12.83 -12.96
C GLU A 357 -10.97 -12.41 -14.08
N LYS A 358 -10.13 -11.38 -13.86
CA LYS A 358 -9.07 -10.94 -14.79
C LYS A 358 -7.76 -11.69 -14.59
N GLY A 359 -7.71 -12.67 -13.68
CA GLY A 359 -6.53 -13.47 -13.42
C GLY A 359 -5.53 -12.81 -12.46
N ASN A 360 -5.84 -11.62 -11.92
CA ASN A 360 -4.99 -11.03 -10.90
C ASN A 360 -5.11 -11.85 -9.61
N ARG A 361 -4.01 -11.95 -8.85
CA ARG A 361 -3.96 -12.84 -7.69
C ARG A 361 -3.23 -12.27 -6.49
N ILE A 362 -3.68 -12.67 -5.30
CA ILE A 362 -2.98 -12.47 -4.04
C ILE A 362 -2.33 -13.78 -3.61
N GLY A 363 -1.01 -13.81 -3.61
CA GLY A 363 -0.23 -14.89 -3.00
C GLY A 363 0.07 -14.66 -1.52
N TYR A 364 0.97 -15.48 -0.96
CA TYR A 364 1.37 -15.44 0.46
C TYR A 364 2.26 -14.26 0.86
N GLY A 365 2.69 -13.42 -0.09
CA GLY A 365 3.35 -12.14 0.18
C GLY A 365 4.87 -12.08 -0.08
N LEU A 366 5.50 -13.21 -0.43
CA LEU A 366 6.97 -13.25 -0.68
C LEU A 366 7.37 -12.94 -2.13
N GLY A 367 6.40 -12.89 -3.06
CA GLY A 367 6.63 -12.61 -4.49
C GLY A 367 7.43 -13.69 -5.22
N PHE A 368 7.55 -14.89 -4.66
CA PHE A 368 8.33 -16.00 -5.23
C PHE A 368 7.73 -16.45 -6.57
N PHE A 369 6.42 -16.66 -6.60
CA PHE A 369 5.71 -17.04 -7.82
C PHE A 369 5.68 -15.93 -8.86
N ASP A 370 5.56 -14.66 -8.48
CA ASP A 370 5.58 -13.53 -9.43
C ASP A 370 6.93 -13.51 -10.19
N ARG A 371 8.06 -13.48 -9.45
CA ARG A 371 9.40 -13.51 -10.04
C ARG A 371 9.71 -14.77 -10.86
N PHE A 372 9.06 -15.88 -10.55
CA PHE A 372 9.25 -17.14 -11.26
C PHE A 372 8.40 -17.22 -12.53
N MET A 373 7.13 -16.78 -12.46
CA MET A 373 6.22 -16.78 -13.61
C MET A 373 6.65 -15.81 -14.71
N GLU A 374 7.33 -14.70 -14.38
CA GLU A 374 7.95 -13.82 -15.36
C GLU A 374 8.97 -14.55 -16.27
N LYS A 375 9.58 -15.63 -15.77
CA LYS A 375 10.60 -16.40 -16.50
C LYS A 375 10.00 -17.56 -17.32
N ILE A 376 8.69 -17.78 -17.25
CA ILE A 376 8.04 -18.94 -17.88
C ILE A 376 7.15 -18.50 -19.03
N ALA A 377 7.43 -19.03 -20.23
CA ALA A 377 6.59 -18.87 -21.41
C ALA A 377 5.34 -19.77 -21.39
N GLY A 378 5.36 -20.84 -20.59
CA GLY A 378 4.24 -21.76 -20.38
C GLY A 378 2.98 -21.09 -19.83
N LYS A 379 1.87 -21.81 -19.98
CA LYS A 379 0.54 -21.40 -19.51
C LYS A 379 0.48 -21.39 -17.99
N LYS A 380 -0.17 -20.38 -17.43
CA LYS A 380 -0.32 -20.13 -16.00
C LYS A 380 -1.77 -20.37 -15.64
N ILE A 381 -2.07 -21.47 -14.95
CA ILE A 381 -3.43 -21.82 -14.55
C ILE A 381 -3.50 -21.85 -13.04
N ALA A 382 -4.47 -21.18 -12.44
CA ALA A 382 -4.73 -21.26 -11.01
C ALA A 382 -5.77 -22.33 -10.70
N LEU A 383 -5.57 -23.03 -9.57
CA LEU A 383 -6.65 -23.73 -8.88
C LEU A 383 -7.07 -22.89 -7.68
N ALA A 384 -8.38 -22.68 -7.53
CA ALA A 384 -8.95 -21.89 -6.44
C ALA A 384 -10.31 -22.48 -6.05
N TYR A 385 -10.80 -22.15 -4.86
CA TYR A 385 -12.23 -22.30 -4.57
C TYR A 385 -13.02 -21.11 -5.14
N GLU A 386 -14.29 -21.30 -5.47
CA GLU A 386 -15.16 -20.20 -5.93
C GLU A 386 -15.23 -19.08 -4.89
N SER A 387 -15.19 -19.42 -3.61
CA SER A 387 -15.12 -18.47 -2.49
C SER A 387 -13.83 -17.64 -2.42
N GLN A 388 -12.80 -17.98 -3.19
CA GLN A 388 -11.57 -17.18 -3.33
C GLN A 388 -11.64 -16.18 -4.49
N ILE A 389 -12.70 -16.21 -5.31
CA ILE A 389 -12.93 -15.24 -6.38
C ILE A 389 -13.53 -13.98 -5.75
N VAL A 390 -12.85 -12.86 -5.93
CA VAL A 390 -13.25 -11.54 -5.42
C VAL A 390 -13.48 -10.57 -6.58
N ASP A 391 -14.25 -9.51 -6.33
CA ASP A 391 -14.60 -8.51 -7.34
C ASP A 391 -13.37 -7.89 -8.03
N MET A 392 -12.31 -7.65 -7.27
CA MET A 392 -11.12 -6.98 -7.77
C MET A 392 -9.91 -7.26 -6.88
N VAL A 393 -8.79 -7.63 -7.51
CA VAL A 393 -7.47 -7.65 -6.87
C VAL A 393 -6.65 -6.50 -7.41
N ARG A 394 -6.30 -5.53 -6.54
CA ARG A 394 -5.42 -4.42 -6.93
C ARG A 394 -3.98 -4.88 -7.11
N THR A 395 -3.42 -4.59 -8.27
CA THR A 395 -2.09 -5.03 -8.69
C THR A 395 -1.12 -3.88 -8.91
N THR A 396 0.16 -4.24 -8.99
CA THR A 396 1.31 -3.41 -9.33
C THR A 396 1.96 -3.97 -10.60
N GLU A 397 2.94 -3.25 -11.15
CA GLU A 397 3.72 -3.69 -12.33
C GLU A 397 4.49 -5.01 -12.14
N HIS A 398 4.65 -5.46 -10.90
CA HIS A 398 5.35 -6.70 -10.55
C HIS A 398 4.43 -7.90 -10.29
N ASP A 399 3.11 -7.69 -10.24
CA ASP A 399 2.17 -8.79 -10.00
C ASP A 399 1.82 -9.46 -11.34
N VAL A 400 2.06 -10.77 -11.45
CA VAL A 400 1.80 -11.52 -12.68
C VAL A 400 0.43 -12.19 -12.61
N ALA A 401 -0.44 -11.86 -13.57
CA ALA A 401 -1.76 -12.48 -13.72
C ALA A 401 -1.64 -13.92 -14.28
N VAL A 402 -2.62 -14.76 -13.93
CA VAL A 402 -2.77 -16.10 -14.53
C VAL A 402 -3.60 -16.04 -15.81
N ASP A 403 -3.42 -17.02 -16.69
CA ASP A 403 -4.15 -17.13 -17.96
C ASP A 403 -5.57 -17.70 -17.74
N LYS A 404 -5.75 -18.61 -16.77
CA LYS A 404 -7.04 -19.21 -16.42
C LYS A 404 -7.14 -19.49 -14.92
N ILE A 405 -8.36 -19.50 -14.40
CA ILE A 405 -8.67 -19.97 -13.04
C ILE A 405 -9.67 -21.12 -13.14
N ILE A 406 -9.43 -22.19 -12.40
CA ILE A 406 -10.34 -23.33 -12.29
C ILE A 406 -10.84 -23.39 -10.85
N THR A 407 -12.16 -23.43 -10.71
CA THR A 407 -12.86 -23.64 -9.44
C THR A 407 -13.62 -24.97 -9.45
N GLU A 408 -14.18 -25.32 -8.31
CA GLU A 408 -15.12 -26.44 -8.17
C GLU A 408 -16.42 -26.23 -8.99
N GLU A 409 -16.71 -24.99 -9.39
CA GLU A 409 -17.93 -24.62 -10.11
C GLU A 409 -17.69 -24.38 -11.60
N ARG A 410 -16.61 -23.69 -11.98
CA ARG A 410 -16.41 -23.22 -13.36
C ARG A 410 -14.93 -23.09 -13.75
N VAL A 411 -14.71 -22.80 -15.03
CA VAL A 411 -13.41 -22.38 -15.58
C VAL A 411 -13.56 -20.94 -16.04
N ILE A 412 -12.66 -20.07 -15.58
CA ILE A 412 -12.62 -18.65 -15.91
C ILE A 412 -11.43 -18.44 -16.86
N ASP A 413 -11.71 -17.94 -18.05
CA ASP A 413 -10.67 -17.52 -19.01
C ASP A 413 -10.29 -16.08 -18.73
N CYS A 414 -9.07 -15.85 -18.24
CA CYS A 414 -8.61 -14.55 -17.76
C CYS A 414 -8.07 -13.66 -18.90
N GLY A 415 -8.43 -14.01 -20.14
CA GLY A 415 -8.15 -13.32 -21.40
C GLY A 415 -7.59 -11.91 -21.30
N VAL A 416 -6.33 -11.81 -21.70
CA VAL A 416 -5.50 -10.62 -21.90
C VAL A 416 -6.31 -9.43 -22.42
N SER A 417 -6.52 -8.40 -21.59
CA SER A 417 -6.59 -7.03 -22.13
C SER A 417 -5.19 -6.73 -22.68
N ARG A 418 -5.00 -6.95 -23.98
CA ARG A 418 -3.78 -6.56 -24.70
C ARG A 418 -3.65 -5.05 -24.75
#